data_AF-A0A965R5G5-F1
#
_entry.id   AF-A0A965R5G5-F1
#
_cell.length_a   1.000
_cell.length_b   1.000
_cell.length_c   1.000
_cell.angle_alpha   90.00
_cell.angle_beta   90.00
_cell.angle_gamma   90.00
#
_symmetry.space_group_name_H-M   'P 1'
#
loop_
_entity.id
_entity.type
_entity.pdbx_description
1 polymer ?
#
loop_
_entity_poly.entity_id
_entity_poly.type
_entity_poly.pdbx_seq_one_letter_code
_entity_poly.pdbx_strand_id
1 'polypeptide(L)'
;PWVLAGVNVIAADTEADARRQLLITRRARLRRFIVRPGVEVSDAECDRILASPQGAQIDHMMKHQAVGTPGAVREQLEAFAAFASDLDEASKAQLERGARLVELLKQPQYTPYPVEDQVVSIWAGTTGKLDEVPVEDILRFEREFLDFLGRKTKILSTLRETNVLDDKTVEDLEKSIVSFKQEFQTGEGKSLASVGREEFVALPEGDVHQEKIVKKKR
;
A
#
# COMPACT_ATOMS: atom_id res chain seq x y z
N PRO A 1 10.29 2.26 -9.33
CA PRO A 1 8.93 2.75 -9.69
C PRO A 1 8.69 4.09 -9.00
N TRP A 2 7.92 5.00 -9.59
CA TRP A 2 7.63 6.33 -9.03
C TRP A 2 6.12 6.51 -8.92
N VAL A 3 5.59 6.98 -7.79
CA VAL A 3 4.18 7.37 -7.65
C VAL A 3 4.04 8.89 -7.83
N LEU A 4 3.02 9.31 -8.57
CA LEU A 4 2.66 10.72 -8.71
C LEU A 4 1.32 10.98 -8.03
N ALA A 5 1.34 11.82 -6.99
CA ALA A 5 0.16 12.25 -6.27
C ALA A 5 -0.12 13.73 -6.57
N GLY A 6 -1.40 14.08 -6.77
CA GLY A 6 -1.82 15.45 -7.07
C GLY A 6 -2.94 15.89 -6.16
N VAL A 7 -2.89 17.15 -5.71
CA VAL A 7 -3.91 17.79 -4.87
C VAL A 7 -4.37 19.09 -5.53
N ASN A 8 -5.68 19.32 -5.58
CA ASN A 8 -6.21 20.59 -6.10
C ASN A 8 -6.17 21.65 -4.98
N VAL A 9 -5.78 22.87 -5.29
CA VAL A 9 -5.64 23.94 -4.29
C VAL A 9 -6.59 25.09 -4.59
N ILE A 10 -7.31 25.56 -3.58
CA ILE A 10 -8.10 26.78 -3.61
C ILE A 10 -7.75 27.61 -2.37
N ALA A 11 -6.97 28.67 -2.58
CA ALA A 11 -6.53 29.56 -1.52
C ALA A 11 -7.14 30.96 -1.71
N ALA A 12 -7.66 31.55 -0.64
CA ALA A 12 -8.16 32.92 -0.63
C ALA A 12 -7.85 33.59 0.72
N ASP A 13 -7.86 34.93 0.77
CA ASP A 13 -7.52 35.67 2.00
C ASP A 13 -8.45 35.34 3.18
N THR A 14 -9.69 34.93 2.90
CA THR A 14 -10.64 34.48 3.92
C THR A 14 -11.18 33.08 3.62
N GLU A 15 -11.53 32.37 4.69
CA GLU A 15 -12.18 31.06 4.63
C GLU A 15 -13.51 31.11 3.87
N ALA A 16 -14.27 32.20 4.03
CA ALA A 16 -15.53 32.40 3.33
C ALA A 16 -15.33 32.54 1.82
N ASP A 17 -14.27 33.25 1.39
CA ASP A 17 -13.90 33.37 -0.02
C ASP A 17 -13.44 32.05 -0.61
N ALA A 18 -12.61 31.30 0.11
CA ALA A 18 -12.14 29.98 -0.34
C ALA A 18 -13.32 29.01 -0.56
N ARG A 19 -14.31 29.00 0.35
CA ARG A 19 -15.54 28.20 0.20
C ARG A 19 -16.41 28.65 -0.96
N ARG A 20 -16.54 29.97 -1.19
CA ARG A 20 -17.24 30.51 -2.37
C ARG A 20 -16.57 30.03 -3.66
N GLN A 21 -15.25 30.13 -3.76
CA GLN A 21 -14.48 29.70 -4.92
C GLN A 21 -14.57 28.18 -5.14
N LEU A 22 -14.59 27.39 -4.06
CA LEU A 22 -14.81 25.95 -4.13
C LEU A 22 -16.16 25.61 -4.77
N LEU A 23 -17.24 26.26 -4.32
CA LEU A 23 -18.58 26.06 -4.89
C LEU A 23 -18.63 26.45 -6.37
N ILE A 24 -18.04 27.60 -6.73
CA ILE A 24 -17.94 28.04 -8.13
C ILE A 24 -17.19 27.00 -8.97
N THR A 25 -16.07 26.49 -8.46
CA THR A 25 -15.25 25.47 -9.15
C THR A 25 -16.03 24.16 -9.34
N ARG A 26 -16.75 23.70 -8.31
CA ARG A 26 -17.58 22.49 -8.37
C ARG A 26 -18.71 22.64 -9.41
N ARG A 27 -19.42 23.77 -9.41
CA ARG A 27 -20.47 24.08 -10.39
C ARG A 27 -19.91 24.16 -11.81
N ALA A 28 -18.76 24.81 -12.01
CA ALA A 28 -18.12 24.91 -13.31
C ALA A 28 -17.70 23.54 -13.86
N ARG A 29 -17.17 22.65 -13.01
CA ARG A 29 -16.85 21.27 -13.42
C ARG A 29 -18.12 20.49 -13.75
N LEU A 30 -19.16 20.57 -12.93
CA LEU A 30 -20.43 19.89 -13.23
C LEU A 30 -21.02 20.33 -14.58
N ARG A 31 -21.02 21.63 -14.86
CA ARG A 31 -21.43 22.17 -16.17
C ARG A 31 -20.60 21.61 -17.30
N ARG A 32 -19.29 21.46 -17.11
CA ARG A 32 -18.40 20.93 -18.14
C ARG A 32 -18.56 19.43 -18.38
N PHE A 33 -18.90 18.64 -17.36
CA PHE A 33 -18.92 17.17 -17.45
C PHE A 33 -20.31 16.56 -17.66
N ILE A 34 -21.38 17.19 -17.14
CA ILE A 34 -22.74 16.63 -17.19
C ILE A 34 -23.63 17.41 -18.17
N VAL A 35 -23.47 18.73 -18.22
CA VAL A 35 -24.38 19.57 -19.01
C VAL A 35 -23.97 19.49 -20.48
N ARG A 36 -24.91 19.08 -21.33
CA ARG A 36 -24.70 19.01 -22.78
C ARG A 36 -24.44 20.42 -23.33
N PRO A 37 -23.61 20.57 -24.37
CA PRO A 37 -23.40 21.86 -25.02
C PRO A 37 -24.74 22.51 -25.42
N GLY A 38 -24.96 23.76 -25.02
CA GLY A 38 -26.17 24.54 -25.33
C GLY A 38 -27.33 24.40 -24.33
N VAL A 39 -27.19 23.62 -23.26
CA VAL A 39 -28.16 23.58 -22.15
C VAL A 39 -27.69 24.52 -21.04
N GLU A 40 -28.50 25.50 -20.67
CA GLU A 40 -28.23 26.33 -19.49
C GLU A 40 -28.78 25.65 -18.23
N VAL A 41 -27.95 25.57 -17.19
CA VAL A 41 -28.33 25.03 -15.88
C VAL A 41 -27.98 26.07 -14.83
N SER A 42 -28.96 26.46 -14.02
CA SER A 42 -28.79 27.44 -12.96
C SER A 42 -27.87 26.92 -11.85
N ASP A 43 -27.29 27.84 -11.05
CA ASP A 43 -26.45 27.48 -9.91
C ASP A 43 -27.20 26.61 -8.89
N ALA A 44 -28.48 26.92 -8.63
CA ALA A 44 -29.33 26.16 -7.72
C ALA A 44 -29.64 24.74 -8.25
N GLU A 45 -29.73 24.56 -9.57
CA GLU A 45 -29.85 23.24 -10.17
C GLU A 45 -28.55 22.45 -10.09
N CYS A 46 -27.40 23.10 -10.32
CA CYS A 46 -26.10 22.47 -10.15
C CYS A 46 -25.92 21.95 -8.71
N ASP A 47 -26.31 22.74 -7.71
CA ASP A 47 -26.22 22.34 -6.30
C ASP A 47 -27.12 21.13 -5.98
N ARG A 48 -28.34 21.11 -6.53
CA ARG A 48 -29.25 19.95 -6.38
C ARG A 48 -28.69 18.69 -7.03
N ILE A 49 -28.02 18.81 -8.17
CA ILE A 49 -27.37 17.67 -8.83
C ILE A 49 -26.16 17.20 -8.04
N LEU A 50 -25.32 18.10 -7.53
CA LEU A 50 -24.18 17.74 -6.68
C LEU A 50 -24.61 16.99 -5.41
N ALA A 51 -25.76 17.35 -4.83
CA ALA A 51 -26.33 16.67 -3.67
C ALA A 51 -27.02 15.33 -3.99
N SER A 52 -27.20 15.00 -5.27
CA SER A 52 -27.83 13.74 -5.71
C SER A 52 -26.83 12.57 -5.71
N PRO A 53 -27.30 11.31 -5.69
CA PRO A 53 -26.43 10.14 -5.86
C PRO A 53 -25.60 10.17 -7.16
N GLN A 54 -26.14 10.76 -8.22
CA GLN A 54 -25.44 10.94 -9.50
C GLN A 54 -24.33 12.01 -9.40
N GLY A 55 -24.48 13.00 -8.51
CA GLY A 55 -23.47 13.99 -8.19
C GLY A 55 -22.32 13.46 -7.32
N ALA A 56 -22.54 12.37 -6.59
CA ALA A 56 -21.52 11.76 -5.72
C ALA A 56 -20.26 11.36 -6.51
N GLN A 57 -20.37 10.95 -7.77
CA GLN A 57 -19.21 10.64 -8.60
C GLN A 57 -18.34 11.89 -8.87
N ILE A 58 -18.97 13.06 -9.05
CA ILE A 58 -18.24 14.33 -9.21
C ILE A 58 -17.58 14.73 -7.90
N ASP A 59 -18.27 14.56 -6.78
CA ASP A 59 -17.72 14.86 -5.46
C ASP A 59 -16.54 13.95 -5.13
N HIS A 60 -16.63 12.65 -5.48
CA HIS A 60 -15.53 11.69 -5.37
C HIS A 60 -14.31 12.05 -6.21
N MET A 61 -14.50 12.60 -7.42
CA MET A 61 -13.38 13.13 -8.23
C MET A 61 -12.70 14.35 -7.60
N MET A 62 -13.42 15.05 -6.72
CA MET A 62 -12.98 16.26 -6.02
C MET A 62 -12.57 15.95 -4.57
N LYS A 63 -12.27 14.68 -4.25
CA LYS A 63 -11.99 14.25 -2.87
C LYS A 63 -10.65 14.77 -2.32
N HIS A 64 -9.64 14.92 -3.16
CA HIS A 64 -8.30 15.36 -2.75
C HIS A 64 -8.08 16.84 -3.10
N GLN A 65 -8.39 17.72 -2.14
CA GLN A 65 -8.29 19.18 -2.28
C GLN A 65 -7.81 19.82 -0.99
N ALA A 66 -7.01 20.88 -1.12
CA ALA A 66 -6.68 21.80 -0.04
C ALA A 66 -7.43 23.12 -0.26
N VAL A 67 -8.24 23.53 0.71
CA VAL A 67 -9.11 24.71 0.61
C VAL A 67 -9.05 25.51 1.90
N GLY A 68 -8.81 26.82 1.79
CA GLY A 68 -8.85 27.73 2.95
C GLY A 68 -7.97 28.96 2.76
N THR A 69 -7.54 29.54 3.88
CA THR A 69 -6.53 30.61 3.86
C THR A 69 -5.15 30.08 3.45
N PRO A 70 -4.22 30.92 2.98
CA PRO A 70 -2.88 30.46 2.59
C PRO A 70 -2.16 29.65 3.68
N GLY A 71 -2.33 30.03 4.96
CA GLY A 71 -1.76 29.29 6.09
C GLY A 71 -2.38 27.91 6.26
N ALA A 72 -3.71 27.81 6.23
CA ALA A 72 -4.43 26.53 6.34
C ALA A 72 -4.14 25.60 5.15
N VAL A 73 -4.07 26.16 3.93
CA VAL A 73 -3.70 25.40 2.73
C VAL A 73 -2.29 24.86 2.84
N ARG A 74 -1.32 25.64 3.33
CA ARG A 74 0.05 25.17 3.52
C ARG A 74 0.12 23.98 4.48
N GLU A 75 -0.56 24.06 5.63
CA GLU A 75 -0.62 22.96 6.60
C GLU A 75 -1.25 21.69 5.99
N GLN A 76 -2.33 21.84 5.21
CA GLN A 76 -2.95 20.73 4.49
C GLN A 76 -2.02 20.12 3.43
N LEU A 77 -1.24 20.94 2.74
CA LEU A 77 -0.27 20.47 1.74
C LEU A 77 0.92 19.75 2.37
N GLU A 78 1.41 20.23 3.52
CA GLU A 78 2.46 19.57 4.30
C GLU A 78 1.99 18.20 4.80
N ALA A 79 0.79 18.14 5.37
CA ALA A 79 0.18 16.87 5.78
C ALA A 79 -0.02 15.90 4.59
N PHE A 80 -0.45 16.42 3.42
CA PHE A 80 -0.59 15.61 2.21
C PHE A 80 0.76 15.11 1.68
N ALA A 81 1.81 15.93 1.74
CA ALA A 81 3.15 15.54 1.31
C ALA A 81 3.72 14.42 2.19
N ALA A 82 3.55 14.51 3.51
CA ALA A 82 3.94 13.45 4.44
C ALA A 82 3.14 12.15 4.20
N PHE A 83 1.83 12.25 4.00
CA PHE A 83 1.03 11.09 3.64
C PHE A 83 1.43 10.49 2.28
N ALA A 84 1.80 11.34 1.31
CA ALA A 84 2.24 10.89 -0.01
C ALA A 84 3.62 10.20 0.03
N SER A 85 4.55 10.61 0.90
CA SER A 85 5.82 9.90 1.07
C SER A 85 5.59 8.50 1.66
N ASP A 86 4.75 8.39 2.69
CA ASP A 86 4.42 7.09 3.28
C ASP A 86 3.70 6.18 2.27
N LEU A 87 2.81 6.77 1.46
CA LEU A 87 2.12 6.05 0.38
C LEU A 87 3.09 5.62 -0.72
N ASP A 88 4.08 6.43 -1.10
CA ASP A 88 5.09 6.06 -2.11
C ASP A 88 5.94 4.88 -1.64
N GLU A 89 6.34 4.85 -0.37
CA GLU A 89 7.08 3.73 0.21
C GLU A 89 6.25 2.43 0.24
N ALA A 90 5.02 2.50 0.76
CA ALA A 90 4.13 1.35 0.79
C ALA A 90 3.77 0.84 -0.62
N SER A 91 3.53 1.76 -1.56
CA SER A 91 3.23 1.44 -2.96
C SER A 91 4.44 0.82 -3.66
N LYS A 92 5.64 1.35 -3.40
CA LYS A 92 6.90 0.78 -3.90
C LYS A 92 7.09 -0.63 -3.37
N ALA A 93 6.91 -0.85 -2.07
CA ALA A 93 6.97 -2.19 -1.47
C ALA A 93 5.95 -3.15 -2.11
N GLN A 94 4.73 -2.69 -2.36
CA GLN A 94 3.71 -3.50 -3.03
C GLN A 94 4.07 -3.84 -4.48
N LEU A 95 4.62 -2.90 -5.25
CA LEU A 95 5.08 -3.15 -6.62
C LEU A 95 6.26 -4.13 -6.65
N GLU A 96 7.22 -3.95 -5.74
CA GLU A 96 8.36 -4.85 -5.57
C GLU A 96 7.92 -6.27 -5.20
N ARG A 97 6.93 -6.41 -4.30
CA ARG A 97 6.32 -7.71 -3.98
C ARG A 97 5.56 -8.29 -5.17
N GLY A 98 4.84 -7.44 -5.92
CA GLY A 98 4.16 -7.84 -7.15
C GLY A 98 5.12 -8.41 -8.19
N ALA A 99 6.28 -7.79 -8.37
CA ALA A 99 7.33 -8.29 -9.26
C ALA A 99 7.83 -9.69 -8.83
N ARG A 100 8.07 -9.89 -7.53
CA ARG A 100 8.49 -11.19 -6.97
C ARG A 100 7.41 -12.26 -7.10
N LEU A 101 6.15 -11.91 -6.86
CA LEU A 101 5.01 -12.82 -7.07
C LEU A 101 4.87 -13.24 -8.53
N VAL A 102 5.09 -12.32 -9.48
CA VAL A 102 5.06 -12.65 -10.91
C VAL A 102 6.17 -13.64 -11.25
N GLU A 103 7.39 -13.45 -10.72
CA GLU A 103 8.48 -14.42 -10.92
C GLU A 103 8.17 -15.78 -10.28
N LEU A 104 7.68 -15.79 -9.04
CA LEU A 104 7.34 -17.01 -8.30
C LEU A 104 6.26 -17.84 -9.01
N LEU A 105 5.30 -17.19 -9.68
CA LEU A 105 4.23 -17.87 -10.42
C LEU A 105 4.69 -18.41 -11.78
N LYS A 106 5.95 -18.22 -12.19
CA LYS A 106 6.49 -18.81 -13.42
C LYS A 106 6.75 -20.28 -13.23
N GLN A 107 5.97 -21.12 -13.90
CA GLN A 107 6.16 -22.56 -13.91
C GLN A 107 6.79 -23.03 -15.23
N PRO A 108 7.89 -23.81 -15.19
CA PRO A 108 8.42 -24.43 -16.38
C PRO A 108 7.45 -25.50 -16.91
N GLN A 109 7.47 -25.72 -18.22
CA GLN A 109 6.60 -26.70 -18.86
C GLN A 109 6.87 -28.11 -18.30
N TYR A 110 5.81 -28.91 -18.14
CA TYR A 110 5.87 -30.31 -17.67
C TYR A 110 6.40 -30.51 -16.24
N THR A 111 6.40 -29.48 -15.39
CA THR A 111 6.77 -29.60 -13.98
C THR A 111 5.55 -29.33 -13.09
N PRO A 112 4.67 -30.33 -12.86
CA PRO A 112 3.55 -30.17 -11.96
C PRO A 112 4.07 -29.98 -10.53
N TYR A 113 3.66 -28.90 -9.87
CA TYR A 113 4.00 -28.67 -8.46
C TYR A 113 3.06 -29.46 -7.53
N PRO A 114 3.57 -30.18 -6.51
CA PRO A 114 2.78 -30.70 -5.41
C PRO A 114 2.01 -29.59 -4.68
N VAL A 115 0.83 -29.90 -4.14
CA VAL A 115 -0.03 -28.88 -3.49
C VAL A 115 0.67 -28.30 -2.25
N GLU A 116 1.35 -29.14 -1.48
CA GLU A 116 2.13 -28.73 -0.31
C GLU A 116 3.20 -27.69 -0.67
N ASP A 117 3.89 -27.85 -1.79
CA ASP A 117 4.93 -26.95 -2.26
C ASP A 117 4.33 -25.63 -2.78
N GLN A 118 3.19 -25.69 -3.48
CA GLN A 118 2.47 -24.49 -3.94
C GLN A 118 1.99 -23.65 -2.75
N VAL A 119 1.46 -24.29 -1.71
CA VAL A 119 0.96 -23.60 -0.51
C VAL A 119 2.09 -22.85 0.17
N VAL A 120 3.25 -23.49 0.37
CA VAL A 120 4.42 -22.84 0.99
C VAL A 120 4.92 -21.68 0.14
N SER A 121 4.99 -21.87 -1.18
CA SER A 121 5.50 -20.85 -2.11
C SER A 121 4.59 -19.62 -2.11
N ILE A 122 3.27 -19.82 -2.26
CA ILE A 122 2.28 -18.74 -2.21
C ILE A 122 2.28 -18.05 -0.84
N TRP A 123 2.38 -18.81 0.25
CA TRP A 123 2.48 -18.24 1.60
C TRP A 123 3.71 -17.33 1.72
N ALA A 124 4.89 -17.78 1.27
CA ALA A 124 6.13 -17.00 1.35
C ALA A 124 6.04 -15.70 0.53
N GLY A 125 5.42 -15.76 -0.67
CA GLY A 125 5.24 -14.59 -1.54
C GLY A 125 4.20 -13.60 -1.03
N THR A 126 3.09 -14.06 -0.44
CA THR A 126 2.00 -13.18 0.03
C THR A 126 2.30 -12.51 1.37
N THR A 127 3.05 -13.17 2.25
CA THR A 127 3.42 -12.66 3.59
C THR A 127 4.66 -11.77 3.59
N GLY A 128 5.28 -11.52 2.44
CA GLY A 128 6.45 -10.64 2.31
C GLY A 128 7.77 -11.26 2.75
N LYS A 129 7.82 -12.58 3.01
CA LYS A 129 9.06 -13.25 3.43
C LYS A 129 10.12 -13.25 2.32
N LEU A 130 9.72 -13.01 1.06
CA LEU A 130 10.61 -12.91 -0.09
C LEU A 130 11.06 -11.47 -0.42
N ASP A 131 10.63 -10.45 0.33
CA ASP A 131 10.87 -9.04 -0.03
C ASP A 131 12.38 -8.69 -0.08
N GLU A 132 13.19 -9.31 0.77
CA GLU A 132 14.65 -9.16 0.79
C GLU A 132 15.38 -9.89 -0.35
N VAL A 133 14.72 -10.85 -1.02
CA VAL A 133 15.33 -11.66 -2.07
C VAL A 133 15.28 -10.86 -3.38
N PRO A 134 16.42 -10.70 -4.09
CA PRO A 134 16.43 -10.09 -5.42
C PRO A 134 15.51 -10.85 -6.38
N VAL A 135 14.80 -10.12 -7.24
CA VAL A 135 13.82 -10.68 -8.19
C VAL A 135 14.41 -11.81 -9.04
N GLU A 136 15.67 -11.67 -9.46
CA GLU A 136 16.41 -12.65 -10.28
C GLU A 136 16.68 -13.98 -9.55
N ASP A 137 16.74 -13.95 -8.22
CA ASP A 137 17.05 -15.11 -7.38
C ASP A 137 15.80 -15.81 -6.83
N ILE A 138 14.59 -15.28 -7.08
CA ILE A 138 13.33 -15.79 -6.48
C ILE A 138 13.10 -17.28 -6.77
N LEU A 139 13.26 -17.69 -8.03
CA LEU A 139 13.06 -19.10 -8.42
C LEU A 139 14.14 -20.02 -7.84
N ARG A 140 15.36 -19.53 -7.65
CA ARG A 140 16.42 -20.30 -6.99
C ARG A 140 16.11 -20.45 -5.51
N PHE A 141 15.71 -19.35 -4.87
CA PHE A 141 15.33 -19.32 -3.47
C PHE A 141 14.17 -20.28 -3.19
N GLU A 142 13.09 -20.23 -4.00
CA GLU A 142 11.94 -21.12 -3.85
C GLU A 142 12.36 -22.59 -3.87
N ARG A 143 13.10 -23.02 -4.91
CA ARG A 143 13.55 -24.40 -5.06
C ARG A 143 14.42 -24.85 -3.89
N GLU A 144 15.40 -24.04 -3.50
CA GLU A 144 16.31 -24.39 -2.41
C GLU A 144 15.59 -24.40 -1.05
N PHE A 145 14.61 -23.52 -0.84
CA PHE A 145 13.79 -23.49 0.36
C PHE A 145 12.88 -24.72 0.47
N LEU A 146 12.22 -25.12 -0.62
CA LEU A 146 11.42 -26.35 -0.67
C LEU A 146 12.28 -27.59 -0.40
N ASP A 147 13.48 -27.66 -0.99
CA ASP A 147 14.45 -28.72 -0.73
C ASP A 147 14.90 -28.74 0.75
N PHE A 148 15.15 -27.57 1.34
CA PHE A 148 15.49 -27.43 2.76
C PHE A 148 14.36 -27.95 3.64
N LEU A 149 13.12 -27.58 3.36
CA LEU A 149 11.95 -28.03 4.12
C LEU A 149 11.78 -29.54 4.02
N GLY A 150 11.92 -30.13 2.83
CA GLY A 150 11.82 -31.57 2.62
C GLY A 150 12.92 -32.38 3.33
N ARG A 151 14.11 -31.80 3.55
CA ARG A 151 15.23 -32.47 4.23
C ARG A 151 15.23 -32.28 5.74
N LYS A 152 14.94 -31.06 6.22
CA LYS A 152 15.13 -30.67 7.62
C LYS A 152 13.84 -30.65 8.43
N THR A 153 12.66 -30.70 7.80
CA THR A 153 11.37 -30.55 8.48
C THR A 153 10.36 -31.61 8.06
N LYS A 154 9.23 -31.67 8.78
CA LYS A 154 8.06 -32.48 8.43
C LYS A 154 6.88 -31.64 7.90
N ILE A 155 7.11 -30.36 7.62
CA ILE A 155 6.05 -29.40 7.29
C ILE A 155 5.31 -29.82 6.01
N LEU A 156 6.06 -30.20 4.96
CA LEU A 156 5.47 -30.63 3.68
C LEU A 156 4.62 -31.90 3.84
N SER A 157 5.07 -32.87 4.65
CA SER A 157 4.28 -34.06 4.96
C SER A 157 3.01 -33.73 5.75
N THR A 158 3.10 -32.82 6.73
CA THR A 158 1.94 -32.39 7.51
C THR A 158 0.91 -31.71 6.62
N LEU A 159 1.33 -30.76 5.77
CA LEU A 159 0.43 -30.09 4.83
C LEU A 159 -0.24 -31.05 3.86
N ARG A 160 0.48 -32.07 3.38
CA ARG A 160 -0.06 -33.10 2.48
C ARG A 160 -1.15 -33.94 3.14
N GLU A 161 -0.99 -34.26 4.42
CA GLU A 161 -1.93 -35.08 5.19
C GLU A 161 -3.14 -34.27 5.66
N THR A 162 -2.90 -33.06 6.20
CA THR A 162 -3.96 -32.24 6.79
C THR A 162 -4.72 -31.41 5.76
N ASN A 163 -4.08 -31.04 4.64
CA ASN A 163 -4.55 -30.04 3.69
C ASN A 163 -4.89 -28.68 4.32
N VAL A 164 -4.40 -28.40 5.53
CA VAL A 164 -4.68 -27.18 6.29
C VAL A 164 -3.36 -26.58 6.76
N LEU A 165 -3.17 -25.30 6.46
CA LEU A 165 -2.12 -24.47 7.00
C LEU A 165 -2.60 -23.90 8.35
N ASP A 166 -2.32 -24.62 9.44
CA ASP A 166 -2.67 -24.18 10.79
C ASP A 166 -1.62 -23.22 11.37
N ASP A 167 -1.98 -22.50 12.44
CA ASP A 167 -1.12 -21.49 13.06
C ASP A 167 0.23 -22.09 13.50
N LYS A 168 0.24 -23.34 13.96
CA LYS A 168 1.45 -24.05 14.36
C LYS A 168 2.39 -24.31 13.17
N THR A 169 1.85 -24.74 12.03
CA THR A 169 2.63 -24.95 10.81
C THR A 169 3.17 -23.63 10.29
N VAL A 170 2.41 -22.55 10.41
CA VAL A 170 2.88 -21.19 10.06
C VAL A 170 4.05 -20.78 10.95
N GLU A 171 3.96 -20.94 12.28
CA GLU A 171 5.08 -20.63 13.18
C GLU A 171 6.35 -21.43 12.86
N ASP A 172 6.22 -22.71 12.50
CA ASP A 172 7.35 -23.55 12.14
C ASP A 172 7.94 -23.17 10.77
N LEU A 173 7.10 -22.75 9.81
CA LEU A 173 7.53 -22.17 8.54
C LEU A 173 8.28 -20.85 8.75
N GLU A 174 7.81 -19.98 9.65
CA GLU A 174 8.48 -18.72 9.97
C GLU A 174 9.88 -18.94 10.55
N LYS A 175 10.04 -19.90 11.47
CA LYS A 175 11.37 -20.25 12.01
C LYS A 175 12.28 -20.85 10.93
N SER A 176 11.71 -21.69 10.07
CA SER A 176 12.45 -22.38 9.00
C SER A 176 12.96 -21.40 7.95
N ILE A 177 12.13 -20.44 7.51
CA ILE A 177 12.53 -19.46 6.49
C ILE A 177 13.58 -18.48 7.02
N VAL A 178 13.49 -18.06 8.29
CA VAL A 178 14.52 -17.22 8.92
C VAL A 178 15.85 -17.96 8.98
N SER A 179 15.84 -19.23 9.37
CA SER A 179 17.05 -20.06 9.41
C SER A 179 17.63 -20.27 8.00
N PHE A 180 16.78 -20.52 7.01
CA PHE A 180 17.20 -20.72 5.62
C PHE A 180 17.80 -19.45 5.00
N LYS A 181 17.21 -18.26 5.26
CA LYS A 181 17.77 -16.97 4.79
C LYS A 181 19.21 -16.74 5.26
N GLN A 182 19.59 -17.25 6.42
CA GLN A 182 20.98 -17.15 6.92
C GLN A 182 21.94 -18.04 6.12
N GLU A 183 21.46 -19.19 5.64
CA GLU A 183 22.22 -20.14 4.81
C GLU A 183 22.26 -19.71 3.34
N PHE A 184 21.22 -18.99 2.85
CA PHE A 184 21.09 -18.61 1.45
C PHE A 184 22.06 -17.50 1.03
N GLN A 185 22.68 -17.68 -0.13
CA GLN A 185 23.50 -16.68 -0.79
C GLN A 185 22.83 -16.26 -2.11
N THR A 186 22.77 -14.95 -2.34
CA THR A 186 22.30 -14.39 -3.61
C THR A 186 23.29 -14.69 -4.74
N GLY A 187 22.87 -14.53 -6.00
CA GLY A 187 23.72 -14.77 -7.17
C GLY A 187 24.94 -13.85 -7.20
N GLU A 188 24.83 -12.69 -6.55
CA GLU A 188 25.91 -11.73 -6.34
C GLU A 188 26.85 -12.08 -5.17
N GLY A 189 26.62 -13.23 -4.48
CA GLY A 189 27.41 -13.67 -3.33
C GLY A 189 27.14 -12.91 -2.03
N LYS A 190 26.11 -12.05 -1.99
CA LYS A 190 25.67 -11.38 -0.75
C LYS A 190 24.83 -12.35 0.07
N SER A 191 25.15 -12.50 1.35
CA SER A 191 24.29 -13.18 2.31
C SER A 191 23.13 -12.27 2.70
N LEU A 192 21.92 -12.84 2.77
CA LEU A 192 20.74 -12.14 3.25
C LEU A 192 20.82 -11.83 4.75
N ALA A 193 21.77 -12.42 5.49
CA ALA A 193 21.96 -12.24 6.93
C ALA A 193 22.46 -10.83 7.36
N SER A 194 22.69 -9.90 6.43
CA SER A 194 23.25 -8.58 6.74
C SER A 194 22.22 -7.51 7.12
N VAL A 195 20.92 -7.81 7.23
CA VAL A 195 19.92 -6.82 7.68
C VAL A 195 18.99 -7.42 8.75
N GLY A 196 19.56 -8.06 9.75
CA GLY A 196 18.89 -8.44 11.01
C GLY A 196 19.01 -7.36 12.10
N ARG A 197 19.18 -6.09 11.73
CA ARG A 197 19.21 -4.97 12.67
C ARG A 197 18.52 -3.75 12.05
N GLU A 198 17.24 -3.91 11.72
CA GLU A 198 16.35 -2.76 11.85
C GLU A 198 16.24 -2.50 13.36
N GLU A 199 17.16 -1.66 13.88
CA GLU A 199 16.77 -0.84 15.02
C GLU A 199 15.53 -0.09 14.53
N PHE A 200 14.36 -0.48 15.03
CA PHE A 200 13.27 0.47 15.16
C PHE A 200 13.86 1.62 15.98
N VAL A 201 14.36 2.64 15.29
CA VAL A 201 14.55 3.94 15.91
C VAL A 201 13.12 4.36 16.22
N ALA A 202 12.66 4.01 17.43
CA ALA A 202 11.52 4.67 18.01
C ALA A 202 11.77 6.15 17.80
N LEU A 203 10.85 6.82 17.08
CA LEU A 203 10.89 8.27 16.90
C LEU A 203 11.30 8.87 18.25
N PRO A 204 12.37 9.68 18.32
CA PRO A 204 12.75 10.32 19.57
C PRO A 204 11.49 11.00 20.13
N GLU A 205 11.27 10.89 21.45
CA GLU A 205 10.04 11.32 22.14
C GLU A 205 9.60 12.78 21.87
N GLY A 206 10.40 13.56 21.13
CA GLY A 206 10.09 14.91 20.66
C GLY A 206 9.05 15.03 19.54
N ASP A 207 8.79 13.99 18.74
CA ASP A 207 7.85 14.07 17.59
C ASP A 207 6.48 13.45 17.86
N VAL A 208 6.23 12.94 19.08
CA VAL A 208 4.90 12.51 19.50
C VAL A 208 4.15 13.73 20.05
N HIS A 209 3.45 14.45 19.18
CA HIS A 209 2.47 15.45 19.60
C HIS A 209 1.27 14.76 20.28
N GLN A 210 1.41 14.37 21.55
CA GLN A 210 0.27 14.04 22.40
C GLN A 210 -0.48 15.34 22.71
N GLU A 211 -1.45 15.69 21.88
CA GLU A 211 -2.44 16.70 22.25
C GLU A 211 -3.23 16.21 23.47
N LYS A 212 -2.87 16.75 24.65
CA LYS A 212 -3.69 16.63 25.86
C LYS A 212 -4.98 17.41 25.65
N ILE A 213 -6.07 16.69 25.40
CA ILE A 213 -7.43 17.23 25.47
C ILE A 213 -7.71 17.61 26.93
N VAL A 214 -7.50 18.87 27.29
CA VAL A 214 -7.92 19.41 28.59
C VAL A 214 -9.42 19.68 28.51
N LYS A 215 -10.20 18.84 29.20
CA LYS A 215 -11.65 19.01 29.38
C LYS A 215 -11.89 20.31 30.15
N LYS A 216 -12.26 21.38 29.46
CA LYS A 216 -12.62 22.66 30.08
C LYS A 216 -13.98 22.51 30.77
N LYS A 217 -13.98 22.49 32.10
CA LYS A 217 -15.19 22.53 32.92
C LYS A 217 -15.78 23.95 32.83
N ARG A 218 -16.99 24.07 32.28
CA ARG A 218 -17.98 25.07 32.68
C ARG A 218 -19.36 24.51 32.45
#